data_AF-A0A7H8HI21-F1
#
_entry.id   AF-A0A7H8HI21-F1
#
_cell.length_a   1.000
_cell.length_b   1.000
_cell.length_c   1.000
_cell.angle_alpha   90.00
_cell.angle_beta   90.00
_cell.angle_gamma   90.00
#
_symmetry.space_group_name_H-M   'P 1'
#
loop_
_entity.id
_entity.type
_entity.pdbx_description
1 polymer ?
#
loop_
_entity_poly.entity_id
_entity_poly.type
_entity_poly.pdbx_seq_one_letter_code
_entity_poly.pdbx_strand_id
1 'polypeptide(L)'
;MSWYVAKSLDMLLAQLNAKAPRRSKVSDGSIGDASHSARLSDHNPTSTGQVCARDFTNDPAGGLAGQWLADALVASRDPRIKYVIFNHRIIDSRAGQHPWQWMPYSGANAHEHHVHVSVFAGALGDRTDPWNLGGGTKPSSRQLLNGDTHMKLPAEMNTRSEVIALPPDADVKLVFAAKTTIFGGHIYCWSAVPDKGTGGDPVNWRTEVKEGEVIAVPRGTSKAEIFYSCASEIDLYVQAIA
;
A
#
# COMPACT_ATOMS: atom_id res chain seq x y z
N MET A 1 1.99 -15.08 23.22
CA MET A 1 1.47 -14.99 21.84
C MET A 1 2.25 -13.92 21.11
N SER A 2 2.65 -14.16 19.87
CA SER A 2 3.24 -13.12 19.01
C SER A 2 2.15 -12.15 18.57
N TRP A 3 2.46 -10.86 18.53
CA TRP A 3 1.58 -9.83 18.03
C TRP A 3 1.94 -9.46 16.58
N TYR A 4 0.99 -8.88 15.85
CA TYR A 4 1.18 -8.33 14.51
C TYR A 4 0.30 -7.08 14.33
N VAL A 5 0.68 -6.18 13.43
CA VAL A 5 -0.15 -5.01 13.10
C VAL A 5 -1.18 -5.40 12.05
N ALA A 6 -2.40 -4.88 12.17
CA ALA A 6 -3.45 -5.09 11.18
C ALA A 6 -2.93 -4.78 9.77
N LYS A 7 -3.07 -5.73 8.85
CA LYS A 7 -2.36 -5.67 7.54
C LYS A 7 -2.74 -4.45 6.71
N SER A 8 -3.96 -3.93 6.87
CA SER A 8 -4.37 -2.68 6.23
C SER A 8 -3.51 -1.49 6.65
N LEU A 9 -3.11 -1.39 7.92
CA LEU A 9 -2.26 -0.30 8.42
C LEU A 9 -0.83 -0.41 7.87
N ASP A 10 -0.35 -1.62 7.62
CA ASP A 10 0.93 -1.83 6.94
C ASP A 10 0.86 -1.44 5.44
N MET A 11 -0.27 -1.68 4.78
CA MET A 11 -0.52 -1.16 3.42
C MET A 11 -0.55 0.36 3.39
N LEU A 12 -1.21 1.00 4.37
CA LEU A 12 -1.21 2.46 4.49
C LEU A 12 0.21 2.98 4.69
N LEU A 13 0.99 2.37 5.59
CA LEU A 13 2.38 2.74 5.83
C LEU A 13 3.23 2.67 4.56
N ALA A 14 3.08 1.60 3.78
CA ALA A 14 3.77 1.43 2.50
C ALA A 14 3.39 2.55 1.52
N GLN A 15 2.09 2.84 1.33
CA GLN A 15 1.63 3.91 0.45
C GLN A 15 2.15 5.29 0.86
N LEU A 16 2.21 5.58 2.16
CA LEU A 16 2.72 6.86 2.68
C LEU A 16 4.24 6.97 2.56
N ASN A 17 4.98 5.86 2.75
CA ASN A 17 6.41 5.82 2.51
C ASN A 17 6.74 6.02 1.03
N ALA A 18 5.95 5.44 0.12
CA ALA A 18 6.11 5.66 -1.32
C ALA A 18 5.80 7.12 -1.71
N LYS A 19 4.74 7.71 -1.15
CA LYS A 19 4.35 9.10 -1.41
C LYS A 19 5.39 10.11 -0.89
N ALA A 20 5.97 9.84 0.28
CA ALA A 20 6.85 10.76 0.98
C ALA A 20 8.08 10.00 1.52
N PRO A 21 9.00 9.55 0.63
CA PRO A 21 10.09 8.64 1.00
C PRO A 21 11.08 9.25 2.00
N ARG A 22 11.22 10.57 1.97
CA ARG A 22 12.10 11.33 2.87
C ARG A 22 11.40 11.81 4.16
N ARG A 23 10.13 11.43 4.39
CA ARG A 23 9.44 11.80 5.62
C ARG A 23 10.15 11.24 6.84
N SER A 24 10.16 12.03 7.90
CA SER A 24 10.43 11.60 9.25
C SER A 24 9.49 10.48 9.65
N LYS A 25 10.03 9.54 10.44
CA LYS A 25 9.32 8.40 11.03
C LYS A 25 9.41 8.43 12.56
N VAL A 26 9.82 9.57 13.14
CA VAL A 26 10.14 9.71 14.57
C VAL A 26 8.93 9.45 15.47
N SER A 27 7.72 9.67 14.96
CA SER A 27 6.46 9.42 15.64
C SER A 27 5.65 8.29 14.98
N ASP A 28 6.28 7.46 14.14
CA ASP A 28 5.63 6.25 13.66
C ASP A 28 5.56 5.25 14.82
N GLY A 29 4.36 4.77 15.12
CA GLY A 29 4.10 3.89 16.27
C GLY A 29 3.15 2.76 15.88
N SER A 30 3.33 1.58 16.46
CA SER A 30 2.43 0.44 16.21
C SER A 30 1.97 -0.22 17.49
N ILE A 31 2.89 -0.67 18.34
CA ILE A 31 2.56 -1.30 19.62
C ILE A 31 2.72 -0.32 20.78
N GLY A 32 1.78 -0.34 21.71
CA GLY A 32 1.90 0.40 22.96
C GLY A 32 3.04 -0.14 23.81
N ASP A 33 3.77 0.73 24.50
CA ASP A 33 4.76 0.28 25.49
C ASP A 33 4.08 -0.40 26.69
N ALA A 34 4.88 -1.01 27.58
CA ALA A 34 4.37 -1.70 28.77
C ALA A 34 3.60 -0.80 29.75
N SER A 35 3.77 0.53 29.68
CA SER A 35 2.96 1.49 30.45
C SER A 35 1.60 1.75 29.79
N HIS A 36 1.57 1.67 28.45
CA HIS A 36 0.38 1.79 27.61
C HIS A 36 -0.49 0.52 27.63
N SER A 37 0.10 -0.65 27.90
CA SER A 37 -0.60 -1.95 27.96
C SER A 37 -1.61 -2.06 29.11
N ALA A 38 -1.52 -1.20 30.12
CA ALA A 38 -2.46 -1.16 31.24
C ALA A 38 -3.80 -0.47 30.91
N ARG A 39 -3.93 0.13 29.71
CA ARG A 39 -5.11 0.89 29.28
C ARG A 39 -5.85 0.17 28.16
N LEU A 40 -7.14 0.48 27.97
CA LEU A 40 -7.86 0.09 26.76
C LEU A 40 -7.37 0.96 25.59
N SER A 41 -6.62 0.37 24.67
CA SER A 41 -6.04 1.06 23.51
C SER A 41 -5.96 0.09 22.33
N ASP A 42 -6.20 0.58 21.12
CA ASP A 42 -6.07 -0.22 19.89
C ASP A 42 -4.58 -0.47 19.50
N HIS A 43 -3.64 0.20 20.18
CA HIS A 43 -2.21 -0.13 20.15
C HIS A 43 -1.85 -1.36 20.99
N ASN A 44 -2.79 -1.86 21.80
CA ASN A 44 -2.61 -3.11 22.53
C ASN A 44 -3.10 -4.27 21.67
N PRO A 45 -2.36 -5.39 21.60
CA PRO A 45 -2.81 -6.55 20.87
C PRO A 45 -4.16 -7.05 21.38
N THR A 46 -5.06 -7.42 20.45
CA THR A 46 -6.28 -8.15 20.77
C THR A 46 -5.96 -9.55 21.33
N SER A 47 -6.97 -10.31 21.74
CA SER A 47 -6.81 -11.71 22.15
C SER A 47 -6.21 -12.61 21.06
N THR A 48 -6.27 -12.20 19.79
CA THR A 48 -5.65 -12.90 18.64
C THR A 48 -4.27 -12.38 18.27
N GLY A 49 -3.74 -11.41 19.02
CA GLY A 49 -2.44 -10.78 18.76
C GLY A 49 -2.46 -9.63 17.76
N GLN A 50 -3.62 -9.24 17.22
CA GLN A 50 -3.71 -8.15 16.25
C GLN A 50 -3.66 -6.80 16.94
N VAL A 51 -2.78 -5.91 16.47
CA VAL A 51 -2.70 -4.50 16.88
C VAL A 51 -3.44 -3.66 15.85
N CYS A 52 -4.46 -2.95 16.29
CA CYS A 52 -5.45 -2.32 15.41
C CYS A 52 -5.25 -0.82 15.22
N ALA A 53 -4.17 -0.26 15.75
CA ALA A 53 -3.80 1.14 15.55
C ALA A 53 -2.36 1.30 15.08
N ARG A 54 -2.14 2.38 14.32
CA ARG A 54 -0.83 2.84 13.89
C ARG A 54 -0.81 4.37 13.88
N ASP A 55 0.30 4.92 14.33
CA ASP A 55 0.60 6.34 14.26
C ASP A 55 1.49 6.62 13.05
N PHE A 56 1.19 7.70 12.34
CA PHE A 56 1.95 8.17 11.18
C PHE A 56 2.48 9.56 11.44
N THR A 57 3.80 9.73 11.43
CA THR A 57 4.46 11.02 11.70
C THR A 57 3.91 12.13 10.80
N ASN A 58 3.51 13.25 11.41
CA ASN A 58 3.20 14.49 10.72
C ASN A 58 4.51 15.19 10.35
N ASP A 59 4.90 15.11 9.08
CA ASP A 59 6.10 15.75 8.55
C ASP A 59 5.81 16.47 7.23
N PRO A 60 5.24 17.69 7.30
CA PRO A 60 4.98 18.49 6.10
C PRO A 60 6.25 18.79 5.30
N ALA A 61 7.39 18.97 5.97
CA ALA A 61 8.66 19.27 5.30
C ALA A 61 9.21 18.06 4.52
N GLY A 62 9.00 16.85 5.04
CA GLY A 62 9.32 15.59 4.36
C GLY A 62 8.26 15.11 3.37
N GLY A 63 7.18 15.87 3.16
CA GLY A 63 6.15 15.60 2.15
C GLY A 63 4.92 14.85 2.65
N LEU A 64 4.77 14.64 3.97
CA LEU A 64 3.58 14.04 4.58
C LEU A 64 2.96 14.99 5.61
N ALA A 65 2.07 15.87 5.17
CA ALA A 65 1.27 16.69 6.08
C ALA A 65 0.17 15.83 6.74
N GLY A 66 0.12 15.83 8.07
CA GLY A 66 -0.86 15.06 8.85
C GLY A 66 -2.30 15.46 8.54
N GLN A 67 -2.56 16.76 8.34
CA GLN A 67 -3.90 17.25 7.97
C GLN A 67 -4.36 16.67 6.63
N TRP A 68 -3.47 16.62 5.62
CA TRP A 68 -3.79 16.01 4.33
C TRP A 68 -4.16 14.53 4.48
N LEU A 69 -3.38 13.78 5.26
CA LEU A 69 -3.65 12.36 5.50
C LEU A 69 -5.00 12.14 6.20
N ALA A 70 -5.26 12.90 7.27
CA ALA A 70 -6.52 12.84 8.00
C ALA A 70 -7.72 13.12 7.09
N ASP A 71 -7.66 14.20 6.30
CA ASP A 71 -8.74 14.57 5.38
C ASP A 71 -8.93 13.52 4.27
N ALA A 72 -7.86 12.96 3.72
CA ALA A 72 -7.91 11.92 2.71
C ALA A 72 -8.58 10.63 3.22
N LEU A 73 -8.22 10.19 4.43
CA LEU A 73 -8.83 9.01 5.06
C LEU A 73 -10.31 9.23 5.35
N VAL A 74 -10.67 10.41 5.87
CA VAL A 74 -12.06 10.77 6.16
C VAL A 74 -12.90 10.84 4.88
N ALA A 75 -12.36 11.45 3.82
CA ALA A 75 -13.03 11.53 2.52
C ALA A 75 -13.25 10.15 1.88
N SER A 76 -12.31 9.22 2.08
CA SER A 76 -12.39 7.87 1.52
C SER A 76 -13.59 7.06 2.06
N ARG A 77 -14.00 7.35 3.30
CA ARG A 77 -14.94 6.55 4.08
C ARG A 77 -14.65 5.06 4.06
N ASP A 78 -13.36 4.70 4.09
CA ASP A 78 -12.93 3.32 4.03
C ASP A 78 -13.56 2.51 5.18
N PRO A 79 -14.25 1.38 4.90
CA PRO A 79 -14.99 0.64 5.91
C PRO A 79 -14.09 0.02 6.99
N ARG A 80 -12.77 -0.04 6.77
CA ARG A 80 -11.81 -0.53 7.76
C ARG A 80 -11.61 0.47 8.90
N ILE A 81 -11.78 1.77 8.65
CA ILE A 81 -11.54 2.83 9.63
C ILE A 81 -12.53 2.69 10.78
N LYS A 82 -12.01 2.57 12.00
CA LYS A 82 -12.78 2.68 13.24
C LYS A 82 -12.80 4.13 13.71
N TYR A 83 -11.64 4.78 13.79
CA TYR A 83 -11.52 6.23 14.03
C TYR A 83 -10.15 6.76 13.60
N VAL A 84 -10.07 8.08 13.40
CA VAL A 84 -8.85 8.83 13.11
C VAL A 84 -8.74 9.99 14.09
N ILE A 85 -7.57 10.20 14.68
CA ILE A 85 -7.29 11.32 15.59
C ILE A 85 -6.13 12.12 15.03
N PHE A 86 -6.30 13.44 14.96
CA PHE A 86 -5.25 14.37 14.58
C PHE A 86 -5.57 15.76 15.14
N ASN A 87 -4.56 16.44 15.67
CA ASN A 87 -4.64 17.86 16.03
C ASN A 87 -5.87 18.23 16.90
N HIS A 88 -5.99 17.59 18.08
CA HIS A 88 -7.12 17.76 19.01
C HIS A 88 -8.51 17.44 18.44
N ARG A 89 -8.58 16.66 17.37
CA ARG A 89 -9.83 16.26 16.73
C ARG A 89 -9.89 14.76 16.50
N ILE A 90 -11.10 14.22 16.58
CA ILE A 90 -11.40 12.82 16.28
C ILE A 90 -12.54 12.73 15.27
N ILE A 91 -12.40 11.83 14.31
CA ILE A 91 -13.52 11.27 13.55
C ILE A 91 -13.67 9.81 13.94
N ASP A 92 -14.90 9.40 14.20
CA ASP A 92 -15.27 8.01 14.44
C ASP A 92 -16.21 7.52 13.34
N SER A 93 -16.16 6.24 12.99
CA SER A 93 -17.09 5.63 12.02
C SER A 93 -18.21 4.85 12.70
N ARG A 94 -18.09 4.56 14.01
CA ARG A 94 -19.02 3.72 14.76
C ARG A 94 -20.36 4.41 14.96
N ALA A 95 -21.43 3.62 14.92
CA ALA A 95 -22.76 4.11 15.26
C ALA A 95 -22.78 4.69 16.69
N GLY A 96 -23.44 5.83 16.86
CA GLY A 96 -23.53 6.52 18.16
C GLY A 96 -22.31 7.39 18.51
N GLN A 97 -21.28 7.46 17.67
CA GLN A 97 -20.06 8.26 17.90
C GLN A 97 -19.94 9.45 16.93
N HIS A 98 -21.06 10.06 16.53
CA HIS A 98 -21.09 11.12 15.50
C HIS A 98 -20.36 10.69 14.20
N PRO A 99 -20.86 9.64 13.52
CA PRO A 99 -20.11 8.99 12.46
C PRO A 99 -19.72 9.97 11.35
N TRP A 100 -18.42 9.98 11.00
CA TRP A 100 -17.82 10.84 9.96
C TRP A 100 -17.93 12.34 10.23
N GLN A 101 -18.07 12.76 11.48
CA GLN A 101 -18.07 14.17 11.89
C GLN A 101 -16.86 14.46 12.77
N TRP A 102 -16.14 15.54 12.46
CA TRP A 102 -15.04 16.00 13.30
C TRP A 102 -15.55 16.47 14.64
N MET A 103 -15.16 15.78 15.70
CA MET A 103 -15.46 16.10 17.09
C MET A 103 -14.18 16.55 17.81
N PRO A 104 -14.29 17.41 18.84
CA PRO A 104 -13.16 17.71 19.72
C PRO A 104 -12.62 16.43 20.38
N TYR A 105 -11.29 16.32 20.48
CA TYR A 105 -10.61 15.24 21.19
C TYR A 105 -9.85 15.80 22.38
N SER A 106 -10.12 15.27 23.57
CA SER A 106 -9.55 15.74 24.85
C SER A 106 -8.67 14.68 25.54
N GLY A 107 -8.16 13.70 24.80
CA GLY A 107 -7.22 12.72 25.35
C GLY A 107 -5.86 13.36 25.68
N ALA A 108 -5.10 12.70 26.56
CA ALA A 108 -3.84 13.25 27.09
C ALA A 108 -2.77 13.52 26.02
N ASN A 109 -2.77 12.76 24.92
CA ASN A 109 -1.92 13.03 23.76
C ASN A 109 -2.70 13.86 22.75
N ALA A 110 -2.24 15.06 22.43
CA ALA A 110 -2.91 15.99 21.51
C ALA A 110 -2.89 15.56 20.02
N HIS A 111 -2.06 14.59 19.64
CA HIS A 111 -1.88 14.12 18.26
C HIS A 111 -1.47 15.24 17.27
N GLU A 112 -0.58 16.14 17.70
CA GLU A 112 -0.04 17.21 16.84
C GLU A 112 1.14 16.74 15.97
N HIS A 113 1.87 15.72 16.46
CA HIS A 113 3.07 15.18 15.82
C HIS A 113 2.83 13.95 14.95
N HIS A 114 1.64 13.35 14.99
CA HIS A 114 1.28 12.20 14.18
C HIS A 114 -0.23 12.13 13.98
N VAL A 115 -0.65 11.47 12.90
CA VAL A 115 -2.02 11.04 12.69
C VAL A 115 -2.16 9.64 13.27
N HIS A 116 -3.08 9.47 14.21
CA HIS A 116 -3.44 8.17 14.73
C HIS A 116 -4.59 7.59 13.91
N VAL A 117 -4.41 6.36 13.42
CA VAL A 117 -5.43 5.64 12.65
C VAL A 117 -5.72 4.32 13.33
N SER A 118 -6.99 4.12 13.69
CA SER A 118 -7.48 2.86 14.23
C SER A 118 -8.42 2.19 13.22
N VAL A 119 -8.27 0.88 13.06
CA VAL A 119 -9.13 0.03 12.22
C VAL A 119 -9.91 -0.97 13.07
N PHE A 120 -11.00 -1.51 12.51
CA PHE A 120 -11.71 -2.60 13.16
C PHE A 120 -10.86 -3.87 13.20
N ALA A 121 -10.92 -4.59 14.32
CA ALA A 121 -10.25 -5.87 14.50
C ALA A 121 -10.82 -6.97 13.56
N GLY A 122 -10.08 -8.07 13.45
CA GLY A 122 -10.42 -9.24 12.66
C GLY A 122 -10.10 -9.06 11.18
N ALA A 123 -10.79 -9.84 10.34
CA ALA A 123 -10.55 -9.92 8.91
C ALA A 123 -10.70 -8.58 8.18
N LEU A 124 -11.56 -7.68 8.69
CA LEU A 124 -11.76 -6.36 8.10
C LEU A 124 -10.49 -5.50 8.19
N GLY A 125 -9.87 -5.41 9.37
CA GLY A 125 -8.59 -4.72 9.57
C GLY A 125 -7.42 -5.35 8.83
N ASP A 126 -7.53 -6.62 8.44
CA ASP A 126 -6.51 -7.35 7.67
C ASP A 126 -6.71 -7.31 6.15
N ARG A 127 -7.73 -6.62 5.65
CA ARG A 127 -7.90 -6.41 4.21
C ARG A 127 -6.74 -5.57 3.67
N THR A 128 -6.04 -6.13 2.68
CA THR A 128 -4.85 -5.53 2.06
C THR A 128 -5.16 -4.68 0.84
N ASP A 129 -6.44 -4.36 0.59
CA ASP A 129 -6.81 -3.44 -0.48
C ASP A 129 -6.11 -2.08 -0.29
N PRO A 130 -5.57 -1.45 -1.35
CA PRO A 130 -4.95 -0.14 -1.23
C PRO A 130 -5.92 0.91 -0.65
N TRP A 131 -5.41 1.81 0.18
CA TRP A 131 -6.17 2.96 0.69
C TRP A 131 -6.39 3.99 -0.41
N ASN A 132 -7.63 4.46 -0.53
CA ASN A 132 -7.97 5.56 -1.43
C ASN A 132 -7.67 6.90 -0.75
N LEU A 133 -6.56 7.55 -1.13
CA LEU A 133 -6.09 8.80 -0.52
C LEU A 133 -6.37 10.07 -1.36
N GLY A 134 -7.36 10.03 -2.26
CA GLY A 134 -7.96 11.27 -2.80
C GLY A 134 -7.22 11.98 -3.95
N GLY A 135 -6.54 11.26 -4.84
CA GLY A 135 -6.24 11.75 -6.19
C GLY A 135 -7.41 11.44 -7.13
N GLY A 136 -8.16 12.44 -7.58
CA GLY A 136 -9.42 12.25 -8.30
C GLY A 136 -9.35 11.33 -9.53
N THR A 137 -10.01 10.17 -9.45
CA THR A 137 -10.90 9.53 -10.45
C THR A 137 -11.24 8.13 -9.93
N LYS A 138 -12.50 7.69 -10.07
CA LYS A 138 -12.80 6.24 -10.01
C LYS A 138 -11.90 5.56 -11.05
N PRO A 139 -11.28 4.40 -10.76
CA PRO A 139 -10.42 3.77 -11.75
C PRO A 139 -11.28 3.27 -12.92
N SER A 140 -11.30 4.02 -14.01
CA SER A 140 -11.58 3.49 -15.34
C SER A 140 -10.33 2.74 -15.78
N SER A 141 -10.41 1.42 -15.90
CA SER A 141 -9.61 0.41 -16.64
C SER A 141 -8.27 0.73 -17.35
N ARG A 142 -7.54 1.79 -17.03
CA ARG A 142 -6.17 2.11 -17.45
C ARG A 142 -5.49 2.86 -16.32
N GLN A 143 -4.85 2.10 -15.44
CA GLN A 143 -4.11 2.62 -14.31
C GLN A 143 -2.70 3.01 -14.78
N LEU A 144 -2.34 4.29 -14.66
CA LEU A 144 -0.95 4.74 -14.74
C LEU A 144 -0.26 4.32 -13.43
N LEU A 145 0.73 3.43 -13.51
CA LEU A 145 1.44 2.91 -12.33
C LEU A 145 2.55 3.89 -11.96
N ASN A 146 2.45 4.52 -10.79
CA ASN A 146 3.48 5.40 -10.25
C ASN A 146 4.23 4.63 -9.15
N GLY A 147 5.33 3.98 -9.53
CA GLY A 147 6.51 3.74 -8.70
C GLY A 147 6.46 2.93 -7.40
N ASP A 148 5.32 2.42 -6.93
CA ASP A 148 5.24 1.31 -5.96
C ASP A 148 3.81 0.77 -6.03
N THR A 149 3.45 0.23 -7.20
CA THR A 149 2.09 -0.25 -7.47
C THR A 149 2.01 -1.76 -7.33
N HIS A 150 1.04 -2.22 -6.56
CA HIS A 150 0.69 -3.63 -6.46
C HIS A 150 -0.54 -3.91 -7.31
N MET A 151 -0.47 -4.92 -8.17
CA MET A 151 -1.61 -5.40 -8.93
C MET A 151 -1.71 -6.92 -8.89
N LYS A 152 -2.93 -7.41 -9.07
CA LYS A 152 -3.23 -8.84 -9.11
C LYS A 152 -3.41 -9.29 -10.55
N LEU A 153 -2.64 -10.27 -10.97
CA LEU A 153 -2.87 -10.98 -12.22
C LEU A 153 -3.70 -12.23 -11.90
N PRO A 154 -4.83 -12.45 -12.59
CA PRO A 154 -5.69 -13.59 -12.29
C PRO A 154 -4.97 -14.91 -12.55
N ALA A 155 -5.34 -15.93 -11.77
CA ALA A 155 -4.93 -17.32 -12.04
C ALA A 155 -5.38 -17.72 -13.46
N GLU A 156 -4.48 -18.31 -14.23
CA GLU A 156 -4.76 -18.79 -15.59
C GLU A 156 -3.81 -19.94 -15.91
N MET A 157 -4.38 -21.10 -16.28
CA MET A 157 -3.61 -22.33 -16.53
C MET A 157 -3.08 -22.39 -17.96
N ASN A 158 -3.67 -21.62 -18.88
CA ASN A 158 -3.15 -21.41 -20.22
C ASN A 158 -2.25 -20.17 -20.27
N THR A 159 -1.50 -19.98 -21.35
CA THR A 159 -0.71 -18.75 -21.49
C THR A 159 -1.63 -17.53 -21.68
N ARG A 160 -1.47 -16.53 -20.82
CA ARG A 160 -2.16 -15.24 -20.85
C ARG A 160 -1.17 -14.09 -20.99
N SER A 161 -1.59 -13.02 -21.66
CA SER A 161 -0.84 -11.76 -21.76
C SER A 161 -1.57 -10.65 -21.01
N GLU A 162 -0.82 -9.86 -20.23
CA GLU A 162 -1.32 -8.63 -19.58
C GLU A 162 -0.37 -7.47 -19.88
N VAL A 163 -0.92 -6.32 -20.26
CA VAL A 163 -0.13 -5.10 -20.55
C VAL A 163 -0.28 -4.12 -19.41
N ILE A 164 0.85 -3.74 -18.81
CA ILE A 164 0.91 -2.78 -17.71
C ILE A 164 1.60 -1.49 -18.16
N ALA A 165 1.16 -0.36 -17.62
CA ALA A 165 1.83 0.93 -17.82
C ALA A 165 2.93 1.10 -16.78
N LEU A 166 4.10 1.59 -17.18
CA LEU A 166 5.24 1.81 -16.28
C LEU A 166 5.59 3.31 -16.24
N PRO A 167 6.15 3.82 -15.12
CA PRO A 167 6.62 5.20 -15.04
C PRO A 167 7.86 5.36 -15.92
N PRO A 168 7.79 6.09 -17.06
CA PRO A 168 8.90 6.16 -18.01
C PRO A 168 10.08 7.00 -17.51
N ASP A 169 9.89 7.79 -16.46
CA ASP A 169 10.87 8.68 -15.85
C ASP A 169 11.69 8.02 -14.72
N ALA A 170 11.40 6.75 -14.38
CA ALA A 170 12.09 6.00 -13.34
C ALA A 170 12.63 4.66 -13.85
N ASP A 171 13.70 4.17 -13.23
CA ASP A 171 14.03 2.75 -13.31
C ASP A 171 13.00 1.97 -12.49
N VAL A 172 12.66 0.75 -12.87
CA VAL A 172 11.57 -0.02 -12.28
C VAL A 172 12.03 -1.43 -11.93
N LYS A 173 11.54 -2.00 -10.83
CA LYS A 173 11.61 -3.41 -10.48
C LYS A 173 10.22 -3.99 -10.55
N LEU A 174 10.08 -5.06 -11.31
CA LEU A 174 8.91 -5.93 -11.26
C LEU A 174 9.24 -7.09 -10.32
N VAL A 175 8.38 -7.33 -9.34
CA VAL A 175 8.52 -8.45 -8.39
C VAL A 175 7.23 -9.26 -8.43
N PHE A 176 7.36 -10.56 -8.65
CA PHE A 176 6.23 -11.48 -8.76
C PHE A 176 6.18 -12.38 -7.52
N ALA A 177 4.97 -12.60 -7.00
CA ALA A 177 4.70 -13.57 -5.94
C ALA A 177 3.39 -14.30 -6.22
N ALA A 178 3.34 -15.60 -5.98
CA ALA A 178 2.15 -16.42 -6.17
C ALA A 178 2.20 -17.64 -5.24
N LYS A 179 1.05 -18.25 -4.96
CA LYS A 179 0.98 -19.46 -4.12
C LYS A 179 1.46 -20.72 -4.84
N THR A 180 1.65 -20.64 -6.15
CA THR A 180 2.05 -21.73 -7.04
C THR A 180 3.08 -21.23 -8.03
N THR A 181 3.81 -22.14 -8.66
CA THR A 181 4.79 -21.80 -9.69
C THR A 181 4.18 -20.97 -10.81
N ILE A 182 4.89 -19.92 -11.21
CA ILE A 182 4.57 -19.08 -12.37
C ILE A 182 5.37 -19.63 -13.56
N PHE A 183 4.68 -20.13 -14.58
CA PHE A 183 5.25 -20.67 -15.80
C PHE A 183 5.14 -19.64 -16.93
N GLY A 184 6.24 -19.44 -17.68
CA GLY A 184 6.30 -18.39 -18.69
C GLY A 184 6.38 -16.99 -18.07
N GLY A 185 7.40 -16.23 -18.47
CA GLY A 185 7.68 -14.90 -17.96
C GLY A 185 8.27 -14.01 -19.03
N HIS A 186 7.64 -13.97 -20.22
CA HIS A 186 8.07 -13.00 -21.23
C HIS A 186 7.59 -11.62 -20.78
N ILE A 187 8.55 -10.72 -20.58
CA ILE A 187 8.27 -9.32 -20.31
C ILE A 187 8.79 -8.53 -21.49
N TYR A 188 7.88 -8.13 -22.38
CA TYR A 188 8.19 -7.24 -23.47
C TYR A 188 8.07 -5.80 -22.98
N CYS A 189 9.22 -5.21 -22.68
CA CYS A 189 9.34 -3.80 -22.37
C CYS A 189 9.40 -3.00 -23.68
N TRP A 190 8.52 -2.02 -23.84
CA TRP A 190 8.60 -1.09 -24.97
C TRP A 190 8.30 0.34 -24.57
N SER A 191 8.72 1.28 -25.42
CA SER A 191 8.46 2.71 -25.29
C SER A 191 7.69 3.23 -26.48
N ALA A 192 7.02 4.36 -26.28
CA ALA A 192 6.33 5.09 -27.35
C ALA A 192 7.30 5.88 -28.24
N VAL A 193 8.57 6.01 -27.83
CA VAL A 193 9.62 6.66 -28.60
C VAL A 193 10.41 5.58 -29.36
N PRO A 194 10.52 5.66 -30.70
CA PRO A 194 11.35 4.75 -31.48
C PRO A 194 12.77 4.65 -30.90
N ASP A 195 13.33 3.44 -30.85
CA ASP A 195 14.70 3.15 -30.38
C ASP A 195 14.98 3.45 -28.89
N LYS A 196 13.95 3.67 -28.08
CA LYS A 196 14.05 4.01 -26.65
C LYS A 196 13.30 3.03 -25.76
N GLY A 197 13.49 1.73 -25.95
CA GLY A 197 13.08 0.70 -25.00
C GLY A 197 14.08 -0.44 -25.05
N THR A 198 14.38 -1.06 -23.90
CA THR A 198 15.06 -2.35 -23.93
C THR A 198 14.02 -3.36 -24.37
N GLY A 199 14.05 -3.80 -25.63
CA GLY A 199 13.43 -5.07 -25.97
C GLY A 199 13.93 -6.08 -24.95
N GLY A 200 13.03 -6.64 -24.15
CA GLY A 200 13.39 -7.67 -23.17
C GLY A 200 14.18 -8.77 -23.88
N ASP A 201 15.14 -9.37 -23.16
CA ASP A 201 15.98 -10.45 -23.68
C ASP A 201 15.12 -11.52 -24.41
N PRO A 202 15.10 -11.55 -25.75
CA PRO A 202 14.27 -12.48 -26.50
C PRO A 202 14.88 -13.89 -26.53
N VAL A 203 16.06 -14.09 -25.96
CA VAL A 203 16.88 -15.30 -26.14
C VAL A 203 16.59 -16.35 -25.06
N ASN A 204 16.15 -15.95 -23.88
CA ASN A 204 15.95 -16.86 -22.76
C ASN A 204 14.47 -17.03 -22.44
N TRP A 205 13.81 -17.93 -23.17
CA TRP A 205 12.59 -18.58 -22.72
C TRP A 205 12.74 -18.98 -21.23
N ARG A 206 12.06 -18.30 -20.31
CA ARG A 206 12.09 -18.65 -18.88
C ARG A 206 10.94 -19.56 -18.56
N THR A 207 11.26 -20.82 -18.26
CA THR A 207 10.27 -21.85 -17.91
C THR A 207 9.60 -21.57 -16.55
N GLU A 208 10.27 -20.82 -15.65
CA GLU A 208 9.81 -20.54 -14.29
C GLU A 208 10.28 -19.15 -13.82
N VAL A 209 9.37 -18.37 -13.22
CA VAL A 209 9.69 -17.14 -12.46
C VAL A 209 9.62 -17.47 -10.98
N LYS A 210 10.71 -17.20 -10.23
CA LYS A 210 10.75 -17.51 -8.80
C LYS A 210 10.02 -16.44 -7.99
N GLU A 211 9.38 -16.86 -6.91
CA GLU A 211 8.79 -15.93 -5.95
C GLU A 211 9.85 -14.95 -5.43
N GLY A 212 9.55 -13.65 -5.49
CA GLY A 212 10.47 -12.59 -5.07
C GLY A 212 11.59 -12.30 -6.07
N GLU A 213 11.61 -12.93 -7.25
CA GLU A 213 12.54 -12.59 -8.31
C GLU A 213 12.33 -11.15 -8.77
N VAL A 214 13.43 -10.39 -8.80
CA VAL A 214 13.44 -8.99 -9.21
C VAL A 214 13.78 -8.91 -10.69
N ILE A 215 12.85 -8.37 -11.48
CA ILE A 215 13.08 -8.09 -12.89
C ILE A 215 13.25 -6.58 -13.06
N ALA A 216 14.47 -6.16 -13.38
CA ALA A 216 14.77 -4.76 -13.62
C ALA A 216 14.27 -4.31 -15.00
N VAL A 217 13.59 -3.17 -15.03
CA VAL A 217 13.09 -2.49 -16.22
C VAL A 217 13.69 -1.09 -16.23
N PRO A 218 14.45 -0.72 -17.26
CA PRO A 218 15.18 0.56 -17.25
C PRO A 218 14.25 1.75 -17.54
N ARG A 219 14.70 2.91 -17.06
CA ARG A 219 14.12 4.22 -17.35
C ARG A 219 13.92 4.42 -18.85
N GLY A 220 12.79 5.01 -19.22
CA GLY A 220 12.35 5.23 -20.60
C GLY A 220 11.32 4.21 -21.08
N THR A 221 11.16 3.10 -20.35
CA THR A 221 10.12 2.09 -20.62
C THR A 221 8.77 2.58 -20.10
N SER A 222 7.78 2.70 -20.99
CA SER A 222 6.45 3.17 -20.61
C SER A 222 5.42 2.05 -20.48
N LYS A 223 5.73 0.85 -20.98
CA LYS A 223 4.86 -0.34 -20.87
C LYS A 223 5.66 -1.63 -20.77
N ALA A 224 5.06 -2.61 -20.11
CA ALA A 224 5.52 -4.00 -20.12
C ALA A 224 4.33 -4.91 -20.44
N GLU A 225 4.50 -5.82 -21.40
CA GLU A 225 3.58 -6.93 -21.63
C GLU A 225 4.13 -8.20 -21.01
N ILE A 226 3.32 -8.82 -20.17
CA ILE A 226 3.68 -9.95 -19.32
C ILE A 226 2.92 -11.17 -19.83
N PHE A 227 3.66 -12.18 -20.28
CA PHE A 227 3.09 -13.50 -20.61
C PHE A 227 3.31 -14.45 -19.45
N TYR A 228 2.24 -15.07 -18.96
CA TYR A 228 2.30 -15.99 -17.82
C TYR A 228 1.23 -17.08 -17.88
N SER A 229 1.46 -18.17 -17.13
CA SER A 229 0.45 -19.10 -16.64
C SER A 229 0.75 -19.46 -15.18
N CYS A 230 -0.28 -19.48 -14.34
CA CYS A 230 -0.17 -19.79 -12.92
C CYS A 230 -1.51 -20.33 -12.38
N ALA A 231 -1.44 -21.38 -11.56
CA ALA A 231 -2.62 -21.98 -10.94
C ALA A 231 -3.22 -21.14 -9.80
N SER A 232 -2.54 -20.07 -9.39
CA SER A 232 -2.99 -19.12 -8.38
C SER A 232 -2.86 -17.69 -8.89
N GLU A 233 -3.56 -16.78 -8.23
CA GLU A 233 -3.41 -15.36 -8.48
C GLU A 233 -1.97 -14.92 -8.17
N ILE A 234 -1.46 -14.03 -9.01
CA ILE A 234 -0.11 -13.51 -8.90
C ILE A 234 -0.18 -12.08 -8.38
N ASP A 235 0.54 -11.82 -7.29
CA ASP A 235 0.85 -10.49 -6.82
C ASP A 235 2.05 -9.93 -7.61
N LEU A 236 1.80 -8.88 -8.39
CA LEU A 236 2.82 -8.14 -9.14
C LEU A 236 3.06 -6.79 -8.48
N TYR A 237 4.29 -6.57 -8.04
CA TYR A 237 4.76 -5.30 -7.51
C TYR A 237 5.61 -4.58 -8.56
N VAL A 238 5.29 -3.31 -8.81
CA VAL A 238 5.98 -2.41 -9.72
C VAL A 238 6.62 -1.29 -8.89
N GLN A 239 7.90 -1.42 -8.60
CA GLN A 239 8.64 -0.52 -7.72
C GLN A 239 9.55 0.39 -8.54
N ALA A 240 9.46 1.71 -8.39
CA ALA A 240 10.43 2.62 -8.97
C ALA A 240 11.72 2.62 -8.14
N ILE A 241 12.85 2.59 -8.81
CA ILE A 241 14.17 2.77 -8.23
C ILE A 241 14.55 4.24 -8.44
N ALA A 242 14.95 4.90 -7.35
CA ALA A 242 15.46 6.27 -7.35
C ALA A 242 16.83 6.39 -8.04
#